data_AF-A0A846HEZ0-F1
#
_entry.id   AF-A0A846HEZ0-F1
#
_cell.length_a   1.000
_cell.length_b   1.000
_cell.length_c   1.000
_cell.angle_alpha   90.00
_cell.angle_beta   90.00
_cell.angle_gamma   90.00
#
_symmetry.space_group_name_H-M   'P 1'
#
loop_
_entity.id
_entity.type
_entity.pdbx_description
1 polymer ?
#
loop_
_entity_poly.entity_id
_entity_poly.type
_entity_poly.pdbx_seq_one_letter_code
_entity_poly.pdbx_strand_id
1 'polypeptide(L)' 'MKTIETIATVTADGKITLQLPADIPAGEHQVVVIIDEKSLLKKEEKKEKRPPLDFPVHNCGLIPENLSLRREDMYDDWGR' A
#
# COMPACT_ATOMS: atom_id res chain seq x y z
N MET A 1 -14.23 -7.00 33.73
CA MET A 1 -13.53 -6.03 32.86
C MET A 1 -14.52 -5.54 31.82
N LYS A 2 -14.84 -4.25 31.78
CA LYS A 2 -15.64 -3.65 30.71
C LYS A 2 -14.68 -2.82 29.86
N THR A 3 -14.51 -3.18 28.59
CA THR A 3 -13.71 -2.40 27.64
C THR A 3 -14.63 -1.37 27.00
N ILE A 4 -14.24 -0.09 27.08
CA ILE A 4 -14.99 1.00 26.45
C ILE A 4 -14.24 1.36 25.19
N GLU A 5 -14.82 1.03 24.04
CA GLU A 5 -14.32 1.45 22.73
C GLU A 5 -15.05 2.73 22.35
N THR A 6 -14.32 3.84 22.29
CA THR A 6 -14.89 5.14 21.94
C THR A 6 -13.85 5.97 21.19
N ILE A 7 -14.34 6.88 20.34
CA ILE A 7 -13.50 7.72 19.52
C ILE A 7 -13.09 8.94 20.36
N ALA A 8 -11.83 8.96 20.79
CA ALA A 8 -11.28 10.10 21.51
C ALA A 8 -10.72 11.13 20.52
N THR A 9 -11.01 12.41 20.75
CA THR A 9 -10.44 13.48 19.93
C THR A 9 -9.13 13.94 20.56
N VAL A 10 -8.05 13.94 19.78
CA VAL A 10 -6.76 14.51 20.19
C VAL A 10 -6.78 15.98 19.80
N THR A 11 -6.72 16.86 20.79
CA THR A 11 -6.60 18.31 20.58
C THR A 11 -5.19 18.69 20.11
N ALA A 12 -5.03 19.85 19.48
CA ALA A 12 -3.74 20.31 18.95
C ALA A 12 -2.64 20.42 20.02
N ASP A 13 -3.02 20.54 21.29
CA ASP A 13 -2.12 20.57 22.45
C ASP A 13 -1.69 19.16 22.93
N GLY A 14 -2.03 18.11 22.19
CA GLY A 14 -1.72 16.72 22.55
C GLY A 14 -2.56 16.15 23.70
N LYS A 15 -3.64 16.84 24.09
CA LYS A 15 -4.57 16.35 25.12
C LYS A 15 -5.68 15.52 24.49
N ILE A 16 -5.96 14.36 25.08
CA ILE A 16 -7.08 13.49 24.71
C ILE A 16 -8.30 13.89 25.55
N THR A 17 -9.37 14.37 24.90
CA THR A 17 -10.65 14.60 25.57
C THR A 17 -11.58 13.43 25.30
N LEU A 18 -12.03 12.77 26.36
CA LEU A 18 -12.94 11.63 26.29
C LEU A 18 -14.24 11.94 27.04
N GLN A 19 -15.37 11.84 26.34
CA GLN A 19 -16.68 11.89 26.98
C GLN A 19 -17.09 10.47 27.37
N LEU A 20 -17.06 10.18 28.67
CA LEU A 20 -17.52 8.92 29.21
C LEU A 20 -19.06 8.87 29.21
N PRO A 21 -19.70 7.78 28.76
CA PRO A 21 -21.15 7.63 28.84
C PRO A 21 -21.59 7.59 30.31
N ALA A 22 -22.82 8.04 30.57
CA ALA A 22 -23.40 8.18 31.92
C ALA A 22 -23.59 6.85 32.70
N ASP A 23 -23.26 5.72 32.09
CA ASP A 23 -23.44 4.36 32.63
C ASP A 23 -22.23 3.87 33.47
N ILE A 24 -21.29 4.77 33.77
CA ILE A 24 -20.11 4.48 34.60
C ILE A 24 -20.28 5.19 35.94
N PRO A 25 -20.32 4.45 37.06
CA PRO A 25 -20.43 5.06 38.37
C PRO A 25 -19.19 5.90 38.67
N ALA A 26 -19.39 7.03 39.35
CA ALA A 26 -18.28 7.84 39.84
C ALA A 26 -17.38 7.00 40.77
N GLY A 27 -16.08 6.96 40.48
CA GLY A 27 -15.13 6.13 41.19
C GLY A 27 -13.78 6.09 40.49
N GLU A 28 -12.81 5.42 41.11
CA GLU A 28 -11.49 5.19 40.52
C GLU A 28 -11.60 4.09 39.45
N HIS A 29 -11.18 4.42 38.23
CA HIS A 29 -11.18 3.49 37.11
C HIS A 29 -9.80 3.46 36.46
N GLN A 30 -9.30 2.27 36.18
CA GLN A 30 -8.06 2.11 35.40
C GLN A 30 -8.37 2.32 33.92
N VAL A 31 -7.73 3.32 33.32
CA VAL A 31 -7.86 3.64 31.88
C VAL A 31 -6.65 3.06 31.15
N VAL A 32 -6.90 2.26 30.11
CA VAL A 32 -5.88 1.73 29.20
C VAL A 32 -6.12 2.34 27.82
N VAL A 33 -5.18 3.16 27.35
CA VAL A 33 -5.23 3.78 26.03
C VAL A 33 -4.34 2.97 25.09
N ILE A 34 -4.92 2.40 24.04
CA ILE A 34 -4.19 1.68 22.99
C ILE A 34 -4.22 2.55 21.75
N ILE A 35 -3.06 3.08 21.36
CA ILE A 35 -2.89 3.87 20.13
C ILE A 35 -2.42 2.90 19.06
N ASP A 36 -3.34 2.50 18.18
CA ASP A 36 -2.98 1.77 16.96
C ASP A 36 -2.79 2.80 15.84
N GLU A 37 -1.53 3.03 15.47
CA GLU A 37 -1.15 4.01 14.46
C GLU A 37 -1.49 3.46 13.07
N LYS A 38 -2.76 3.52 12.69
CA LYS A 38 -3.17 3.32 11.29
C LYS A 38 -2.74 4.55 10.52
N SER A 39 -1.53 4.50 9.96
CA SER A 39 -1.03 5.50 9.04
C SER A 39 -2.12 5.86 8.01
N LEU A 40 -2.71 7.05 8.15
CA LEU A 40 -3.68 7.62 7.22
C LEU A 40 -3.02 8.07 5.91
N LEU A 41 -1.93 7.42 5.53
CA LEU A 41 -1.29 7.54 4.23
C LEU A 41 -1.73 6.41 3.29
N LYS A 42 -2.99 5.97 3.42
CA LYS A 42 -3.73 5.67 2.19
C LYS A 42 -4.11 7.03 1.59
N LYS A 43 -3.12 7.74 1.05
CA LYS A 43 -3.38 8.61 -0.09
C LYS A 43 -4.08 7.69 -1.07
N GLU A 44 -5.36 7.91 -1.28
CA GLU A 44 -5.99 7.51 -2.51
C GLU A 44 -5.11 8.14 -3.59
N GLU A 45 -4.14 7.36 -4.07
CA GLU A 45 -3.49 7.64 -5.34
C GLU A 45 -4.63 7.56 -6.34
N LYS A 46 -5.31 8.70 -6.53
CA LYS A 46 -5.88 9.07 -7.81
C LYS A 46 -4.78 8.68 -8.77
N LYS A 47 -4.97 7.55 -9.46
CA LYS A 47 -4.12 7.12 -10.56
C LYS A 47 -4.32 8.18 -11.63
N GLU A 48 -3.71 9.34 -11.45
CA GLU A 48 -3.50 10.28 -12.52
C GLU A 48 -2.82 9.45 -13.60
N LYS A 49 -3.49 9.33 -14.75
CA LYS A 49 -2.94 8.64 -15.90
C LYS A 49 -1.64 9.36 -16.24
N ARG A 50 -0.52 8.77 -15.83
CA ARG A 50 0.80 9.26 -16.20
C ARG A 50 0.83 9.32 -17.73
N PRO A 51 1.34 10.41 -18.32
CA PRO A 51 1.49 10.46 -19.76
C PRO A 51 2.35 9.26 -20.19
N PRO A 52 2.02 8.62 -21.33
CA PRO A 52 2.84 7.54 -21.85
C PRO A 52 4.25 8.06 -22.11
N LEU A 53 5.24 7.28 -21.73
CA LEU A 53 6.64 7.58 -21.96
C LEU A 53 6.96 7.36 -23.44
N ASP A 54 7.57 8.36 -24.08
CA ASP A 54 8.02 8.29 -25.47
C ASP A 54 9.45 7.73 -25.52
N PHE A 55 9.54 6.41 -25.61
CA PHE A 55 10.82 5.71 -25.76
C PHE A 55 11.16 5.53 -27.24
N PRO A 56 12.44 5.67 -27.63
CA PRO A 56 12.86 5.36 -28.99
C PRO A 56 12.54 3.89 -29.30
N VAL A 57 11.71 3.66 -30.32
CA VAL A 57 11.33 2.33 -30.76
C VAL A 57 12.35 1.82 -31.78
N HIS A 58 12.99 0.69 -31.48
CA HIS A 58 13.82 -0.01 -32.46
C HIS A 58 12.93 -0.92 -33.32
N ASN A 59 13.02 -0.79 -34.64
CA ASN A 59 12.31 -1.65 -35.59
C ASN A 59 13.24 -2.76 -36.08
N CYS A 60 13.04 -3.98 -35.57
CA CYS A 60 13.82 -5.16 -35.96
C CYS A 60 13.38 -5.80 -37.29
N GLY A 61 12.44 -5.20 -38.01
CA GLY A 61 11.84 -5.79 -39.22
C GLY A 61 10.87 -6.93 -38.91
N LEU A 62 10.42 -7.62 -39.97
CA LEU A 62 9.56 -8.80 -39.86
C LEU A 62 10.38 -10.03 -39.49
N ILE A 63 9.82 -10.86 -38.61
CA ILE A 63 10.37 -12.19 -38.31
C ILE A 63 10.15 -13.09 -39.55
N PRO A 64 11.19 -13.79 -40.04
CA PRO A 64 11.02 -14.72 -41.16
C PRO A 64 10.17 -15.93 -40.75
N GLU A 65 9.35 -16.43 -41.68
CA GLU A 65 8.41 -17.54 -41.43
C GLU A 65 9.11 -18.84 -41.00
N ASN A 66 10.37 -19.00 -41.38
CA ASN A 66 11.22 -20.15 -41.07
C ASN A 66 12.28 -19.86 -40.00
N LEU A 67 12.10 -18.84 -39.16
CA LEU A 67 13.03 -18.56 -38.06
C LEU A 67 13.05 -19.73 -37.07
N SER A 68 14.19 -20.42 -36.98
CA SER A 68 14.40 -21.40 -35.92
C SER A 68 15.01 -20.73 -34.68
N LEU A 69 14.40 -21.00 -33.53
CA LEU A 69 14.89 -20.57 -32.21
C LEU A 69 15.51 -21.75 -31.43
N ARG A 70 15.85 -22.85 -32.12
CA ARG A 70 16.56 -23.97 -31.50
C ARG A 70 17.99 -23.56 -31.18
N ARG A 71 18.51 -24.12 -30.10
CA ARG A 71 19.87 -23.81 -29.63
C ARG A 71 20.90 -24.17 -30.68
N GLU A 72 20.71 -25.29 -31.36
CA GLU A 72 21.58 -25.77 -32.44
C GLU A 72 21.55 -24.84 -33.65
N ASP A 73 20.39 -24.25 -33.97
CA ASP A 73 20.26 -23.34 -35.12
C ASP A 73 20.70 -21.90 -34.78
N MET A 74 20.75 -21.53 -33.50
CA MET A 74 21.20 -20.22 -33.01
C MET A 74 22.70 -20.17 -32.69
N TYR A 75 23.27 -21.29 -32.24
CA TYR A 75 24.63 -21.36 -31.70
C TYR A 75 25.48 -22.46 -32.36
N ASP A 76 24.98 -23.13 -33.40
CA ASP A 76 25.66 -24.24 -34.07
C ASP A 76 26.19 -25.30 -33.07
N ASP A 77 27.38 -25.85 -33.32
CA ASP A 77 28.05 -26.82 -32.45
C ASP A 77 28.55 -26.23 -31.12
N TRP A 78 28.53 -24.89 -30.95
CA TRP A 78 28.81 -24.25 -29.66
C TRP A 78 27.63 -24.38 -28.70
N GLY A 79 26.48 -24.86 -29.19
CA GLY A 79 25.28 -25.14 -28.43
C GLY A 79 25.27 -26.51 -27.72
N ARG A 80 26.28 -27.36 -27.87
CA ARG A 80 26.36 -28.66 -27.17
C ARG A 80 27.17 -28.62 -25.88
#